data_AF-A0A945L397-F1
#
_entry.id   AF-A0A945L397-F1
#
_cell.length_a   1.000
_cell.length_b   1.000
_cell.length_c   1.000
_cell.angle_alpha   90.00
_cell.angle_beta   90.00
_cell.angle_gamma   90.00
#
_symmetry.space_group_name_H-M   'P 1'
#
loop_
_entity.id
_entity.type
_entity.pdbx_description
1 polymer ?
#
loop_
_entity_poly.entity_id
_entity_poly.type
_entity_poly.pdbx_seq_one_letter_code
_entity_poly.pdbx_strand_id
1 'polypeptide(L)' 'MAYTIGVDYGSNSVRSIVVRCADGAEAGASVYNYPSGEMGILLDANDHNLARQHPGDYVAGLESTIK' A
#
# COMPACT_ATOMS: atom_id res chain seq x y z
N MET A 1 -13.19 23.39 -3.85
CA MET A 1 -13.65 22.06 -3.42
C MET A 1 -12.42 21.30 -2.95
N ALA A 2 -12.36 20.93 -1.66
CA ALA A 2 -11.17 20.32 -1.08
C ALA A 2 -11.27 18.79 -1.09
N TYR A 3 -10.15 18.13 -1.34
CA TYR A 3 -9.98 16.69 -1.29
C TYR A 3 -8.76 16.35 -0.44
N THR A 4 -8.75 15.15 0.12
CA THR A 4 -7.61 14.55 0.82
C THR A 4 -7.31 13.18 0.23
N ILE A 5 -6.08 12.70 0.43
CA ILE A 5 -5.69 11.34 0.06
C ILE A 5 -5.53 10.52 1.34
N GLY A 6 -6.20 9.38 1.42
CA GLY A 6 -5.95 8.36 2.44
C GLY A 6 -5.01 7.30 1.88
N VAL A 7 -3.96 6.96 2.63
CA VAL A 7 -2.99 5.90 2.25
C VAL A 7 -2.99 4.84 3.33
N ASP A 8 -3.28 3.60 2.94
CA ASP A 8 -3.44 2.44 3.82
C ASP A 8 -2.38 1.39 3.46
N TYR A 9 -1.36 1.27 4.31
CA TYR A 9 -0.25 0.32 4.17
C TYR A 9 -0.61 -1.00 4.85
N GLY A 10 -0.96 -2.00 4.04
CA GLY A 10 -1.17 -3.37 4.50
C GLY A 10 0.10 -4.20 4.50
N SER A 11 -0.02 -5.48 4.83
CA SER A 11 1.13 -6.41 4.84
C SER A 11 1.61 -6.79 3.43
N ASN A 12 0.71 -6.80 2.46
CA ASN A 12 0.97 -7.31 1.10
C ASN A 12 0.71 -6.26 0.00
N SER A 13 0.20 -5.08 0.36
CA SER A 13 -0.17 -4.04 -0.59
C SER A 13 -0.27 -2.67 0.08
N VAL A 14 -0.22 -1.61 -0.72
CA VAL A 14 -0.71 -0.28 -0.33
C VAL A 14 -1.93 0.10 -1.15
N ARG A 15 -2.92 0.71 -0.51
CA ARG A 15 -4.10 1.30 -1.17
C ARG A 15 -4.12 2.81 -0.91
N SER A 16 -4.36 3.59 -1.96
CA SER A 16 -4.62 5.03 -1.85
C SER A 16 -6.04 5.33 -2.32
N ILE A 17 -6.72 6.25 -1.62
CA ILE A 17 -8.06 6.74 -1.98
C ILE A 17 -8.08 8.27 -2.02
N VAL A 18 -8.84 8.86 -2.93
CA VAL A 18 -9.12 10.30 -2.95
C VAL A 18 -10.49 10.52 -2.33
N VAL A 19 -10.58 11.37 -1.32
CA VAL A 19 -11.79 11.59 -0.53
C VAL A 19 -12.17 13.06 -0.52
N ARG A 20 -13.44 13.36 -0.75
CA ARG A 20 -13.97 14.73 -0.68
C ARG A 20 -14.10 15.16 0.77
N CYS A 21 -13.52 16.30 1.12
CA CYS A 21 -13.51 16.76 2.52
C CYS A 21 -14.89 17.19 3.05
N ALA A 22 -15.86 17.46 2.18
CA ALA A 22 -17.18 17.99 2.59
C ALA A 22 -18.08 16.93 3.22
N ASP A 23 -17.96 15.67 2.79
CA ASP A 23 -18.90 14.59 3.13
C ASP A 23 -18.23 13.22 3.28
N GLY A 24 -16.91 13.12 3.05
CA GLY A 24 -16.19 11.85 3.12
C GLY A 24 -16.43 10.93 1.94
N ALA A 25 -17.09 11.40 0.86
CA ALA A 25 -17.32 10.57 -0.31
C ALA A 25 -15.99 10.22 -1.00
N GLU A 26 -15.78 8.93 -1.26
CA GLU A 26 -14.67 8.44 -2.06
C GLU A 26 -14.88 8.80 -3.54
N ALA A 27 -13.89 9.45 -4.14
CA ALA A 27 -13.88 9.84 -5.54
C ALA A 27 -13.10 8.85 -6.42
N GLY A 28 -12.22 8.03 -5.83
CA GLY A 28 -11.46 7.00 -6.52
C GLY A 28 -10.49 6.29 -5.59
N ALA A 29 -10.03 5.12 -6.04
CA ALA A 29 -9.10 4.26 -5.32
C ALA A 29 -8.09 3.61 -6.28
N SER A 30 -6.90 3.31 -5.78
CA SER A 30 -5.86 2.54 -6.47
C SER A 30 -5.12 1.64 -5.47
N VAL A 31 -4.74 0.44 -5.91
CA VAL A 31 -4.06 -0.57 -5.08
C VAL A 31 -2.80 -1.04 -5.80
N TYR A 32 -1.71 -1.17 -5.05
CA TYR A 32 -0.46 -1.75 -5.51
C TYR A 32 -0.05 -2.91 -4.61
N ASN A 33 0.03 -4.12 -5.16
CA ASN A 33 0.53 -5.29 -4.47
C ASN A 33 2.06 -5.26 -4.43
N TYR A 34 2.65 -5.50 -3.26
CA TYR A 34 4.10 -5.49 -3.11
C TYR A 34 4.73 -6.66 -3.89
N PRO A 35 5.67 -6.38 -4.80
CA PRO A 35 6.26 -7.40 -5.65
C PRO A 35 7.32 -8.23 -4.93
N SER A 36 7.88 -7.76 -3.82
CA SER A 36 8.98 -8.46 -3.14
C SER A 36 8.48 -9.60 -2.25
N GLY A 37 9.12 -10.75 -2.36
CA GLY A 37 8.80 -11.92 -1.54
C GLY A 37 7.52 -12.63 -1.97
N GLU A 38 6.97 -13.44 -1.07
CA GLU A 38 5.72 -14.13 -1.27
C GLU A 38 4.58 -13.29 -0.69
N MET A 39 3.70 -12.80 -1.56
CA MET A 39 2.63 -11.85 -1.18
C MET A 39 3.17 -10.63 -0.40
N GLY A 40 4.29 -10.05 -0.82
CA GLY A 40 4.88 -8.88 -0.15
C GLY A 40 5.73 -9.22 1.08
N ILE A 41 5.88 -10.50 1.44
CA ILE A 41 6.58 -10.95 2.64
C ILE A 41 7.84 -11.73 2.25
N LEU A 42 8.98 -11.24 2.71
CA LEU A 42 10.24 -11.96 2.68
C LEU A 42 10.22 -13.01 3.79
N LEU A 43 10.36 -14.28 3.40
CA LEU A 43 10.37 -15.45 4.27
C LEU A 43 11.73 -16.15 4.21
N ASP A 44 12.01 -16.98 5.21
CA ASP A 44 13.17 -17.87 5.24
C ASP A 44 12.73 -19.28 5.63
N ALA A 45 13.06 -20.27 4.78
CA ALA A 45 12.75 -21.67 5.05
C ALA A 45 13.47 -22.24 6.29
N ASN A 46 14.58 -21.62 6.72
CA ASN A 46 15.36 -22.03 7.88
C ASN A 46 14.96 -21.32 9.18
N ASP A 47 14.17 -20.24 9.10
CA ASP A 47 13.64 -19.51 10.26
C ASP A 47 12.14 -19.23 10.10
N HIS A 48 11.32 -20.08 10.71
CA HIS A 48 9.87 -19.98 10.64
C HIS A 48 9.29 -18.72 11.32
N ASN A 49 10.09 -17.94 12.04
CA ASN A 49 9.67 -16.67 12.66
C ASN A 49 10.00 -15.45 11.79
N LEU A 50 10.72 -15.64 10.68
CA LEU A 50 11.10 -14.56 9.80
C LEU A 50 9.92 -14.18 8.89
N ALA A 51 9.40 -12.97 9.13
CA ALA A 51 8.50 -12.27 8.23
C ALA A 51 8.96 -10.81 8.15
N ARG A 52 9.44 -10.40 6.98
CA ARG A 52 9.96 -9.05 6.72
C ARG A 52 9.35 -8.50 5.44
N GLN A 53 9.46 -7.20 5.24
CA GLN A 53 8.98 -6.53 4.02
C GLN A 53 10.14 -5.74 3.41
N HIS A 54 10.07 -5.47 2.10
CA HIS A 54 11.04 -4.64 1.39
C HIS A 54 10.59 -3.17 1.42
N PRO A 55 11.32 -2.25 2.09
CA PRO A 55 10.88 -0.86 2.22
C PRO A 55 10.75 -0.10 0.89
N GLY A 56 11.47 -0.53 -0.15
CA GLY A 56 11.36 0.07 -1.49
C GLY A 56 9.98 -0.13 -2.11
N ASP A 57 9.26 -1.20 -1.74
CA ASP A 57 7.92 -1.49 -2.27
C ASP A 57 6.89 -0.47 -1.77
N TYR A 58 7.13 0.14 -0.61
CA TYR A 58 6.28 1.20 -0.07
C TYR A 58 6.36 2.46 -0.91
N VAL A 59 7.59 2.87 -1.28
CA VAL A 59 7.82 4.05 -2.10
C VAL A 59 7.27 3.82 -3.51
N ALA A 60 7.58 2.67 -4.11
CA ALA A 60 7.06 2.31 -5.43
C ALA A 60 5.52 2.25 -5.45
N GLY A 61 4.92 1.65 -4.41
CA GLY A 61 3.46 1.58 -4.26
C GLY A 61 2.81 2.93 -4.03
N LEU A 62 3.42 3.81 -3.23
CA LEU A 62 2.94 5.18 -3.05
C LEU A 62 2.93 5.94 -4.37
N GLU A 63 4.04 5.90 -5.10
CA GLU A 63 4.11 6.55 -6.42
C GLU A 63 3.11 5.96 -7.41
N SER A 64 2.93 4.63 -7.41
CA SER A 64 2.01 3.95 -8.32
C SER A 64 0.54 4.19 -8.00
N THR A 65 0.19 4.43 -6.74
CA THR A 65 -1.21 4.59 -6.32
C THR A 65 -1.66 6.06 -6.25
N ILE A 66 -0.73 7.01 -6.31
CA ILE A 66 -1.03 8.46 -6.26
C ILE A 66 -0.90 9.14 -7.64
N LYS A 67 0.02 8.70 -8.52
CA LYS A 67 0.17 9.27 -9.86
C LYS A 67 -1.05 9.00 -10.73
#